data_AF-D8M2N7-F1
#
_entry.id   AF-D8M2N7-F1
#
_cell.length_a   1.000
_cell.length_b   1.000
_cell.length_c   1.000
_cell.angle_alpha   90.00
_cell.angle_beta   90.00
_cell.angle_gamma   90.00
#
_symmetry.space_group_name_H-M   'P 1'
#
loop_
_entity.id
_entity.type
_entity.pdbx_description
1 polymer ?
#
loop_
_entity_poly.entity_id
_entity_poly.type
_entity_poly.pdbx_seq_one_letter_code
_entity_poly.pdbx_strand_id
1 'polypeptide(L)'
;MFVNPPDDMKMHWPELQGKDVEEARKVIQEECPDVHIQVLGATSPATMDYRLDRVRIIKDENNKVMMANRGFPVCSIPLSNFNLLVCSTVTTVSICLILPSKT
;
A
#
# COMPACT_ATOMS: atom_id res chain seq x y z
N MET A 1 15.23 6.95 14.57
CA MET A 1 16.16 7.35 13.50
C MET A 1 15.46 7.06 12.19
N PHE A 2 15.19 8.06 11.35
CA PHE A 2 14.68 7.82 10.01
C PHE A 2 15.80 7.13 9.23
N VAL A 3 15.60 5.86 8.86
CA VAL A 3 16.56 5.13 8.05
C VAL A 3 16.40 5.67 6.64
N ASN A 4 17.30 6.57 6.24
CA ASN A 4 17.40 6.95 4.84
C ASN A 4 17.95 5.75 4.08
N PRO A 5 17.31 5.33 2.98
CA PRO A 5 17.83 4.24 2.17
C PRO A 5 19.17 4.64 1.53
N PRO A 6 20.05 3.67 1.23
CA PRO A 6 21.23 3.91 0.41
C PRO A 6 20.83 4.45 -0.97
N ASP A 7 21.59 5.39 -1.52
CA ASP A 7 21.29 6.02 -2.81
C ASP A 7 21.27 5.01 -3.98
N ASP A 8 21.99 3.89 -3.85
CA ASP A 8 22.08 2.84 -4.87
C ASP A 8 20.91 1.83 -4.82
N MET A 9 19.99 1.97 -3.85
CA MET A 9 18.90 1.02 -3.64
C MET A 9 17.68 1.37 -4.50
N LYS A 10 17.35 0.52 -5.48
CA LYS A 10 16.15 0.68 -6.30
C LYS A 10 14.86 0.58 -5.45
N MET A 11 14.00 1.59 -5.52
CA MET A 11 12.76 1.65 -4.71
C MET A 11 11.48 1.33 -5.49
N HIS A 12 11.53 1.54 -6.81
CA HIS A 12 10.36 1.52 -7.68
C HIS A 12 10.66 0.73 -8.93
N TRP A 13 9.66 -0.02 -9.41
CA TRP A 13 9.70 -0.78 -10.66
C TRP A 13 8.55 -0.36 -11.59
N PRO A 14 8.59 0.84 -12.19
CA PRO A 14 7.56 1.30 -13.12
C PRO A 14 7.45 0.41 -14.37
N GLU A 15 8.55 -0.22 -14.81
CA GLU A 15 8.62 -1.10 -15.98
C GLU A 15 7.84 -2.42 -15.83
N LEU A 16 7.46 -2.77 -14.60
CA LEU A 16 6.69 -3.97 -14.31
C LEU A 16 5.18 -3.73 -14.38
N GLN A 17 4.74 -2.47 -14.50
CA GLN A 17 3.32 -2.15 -14.62
C GLN A 17 2.72 -2.77 -15.89
N GLY A 18 1.58 -3.45 -15.75
CA GLY A 18 0.89 -4.16 -16.83
C GLY A 18 1.46 -5.54 -17.17
N LYS A 19 2.62 -5.91 -16.60
CA LYS A 19 3.18 -7.26 -16.75
C LYS A 19 2.46 -8.28 -15.89
N ASP A 20 2.77 -9.55 -16.13
CA ASP A 20 2.30 -10.62 -15.27
C ASP A 20 3.02 -10.63 -13.92
N VAL A 21 2.33 -11.05 -12.86
CA VAL A 21 2.88 -11.09 -11.51
C VAL A 21 4.06 -12.05 -11.42
N GLU A 22 4.06 -13.17 -12.16
CA GLU A 22 5.16 -14.12 -12.14
C GLU A 22 6.43 -13.57 -12.80
N GLU A 23 6.27 -12.85 -13.91
CA GLU A 23 7.39 -12.17 -14.58
C GLU A 23 7.98 -11.09 -13.67
N ALA A 24 7.12 -10.27 -13.07
CA ALA A 24 7.54 -9.23 -12.14
C ALA A 24 8.30 -9.81 -10.93
N ARG A 25 7.84 -10.94 -10.39
CA ARG A 25 8.51 -11.62 -9.28
C ARG A 25 9.93 -12.06 -9.65
N LYS A 26 10.13 -12.58 -10.86
CA LYS A 26 11.46 -12.99 -11.34
C LYS A 26 12.41 -11.80 -11.46
N VAL A 27 11.97 -10.72 -12.11
CA VAL A 27 12.78 -9.51 -12.27
C VAL A 27 13.20 -8.94 -10.92
N ILE A 28 12.27 -8.81 -9.97
CA ILE A 28 12.58 -8.27 -8.63
C ILE A 28 13.54 -9.18 -7.86
N GLN A 29 13.39 -10.50 -8.00
CA GLN A 29 14.28 -11.48 -7.35
C GLN A 29 15.69 -11.46 -7.96
N GLU A 30 15.81 -11.23 -9.27
CA GLU A 30 17.10 -11.10 -9.96
C GLU A 30 17.82 -9.81 -9.60
N GLU A 31 17.09 -8.68 -9.57
CA GLU A 31 17.68 -7.39 -9.21
C GLU A 31 17.99 -7.26 -7.71
N CYS A 32 17.18 -7.89 -6.85
CA CYS A 32 17.27 -7.77 -5.40
C CYS A 32 16.98 -9.13 -4.73
N PRO A 33 17.99 -10.01 -4.59
CA PRO A 33 17.76 -11.36 -4.06
C PRO A 33 17.35 -11.39 -2.59
N ASP A 34 17.76 -10.40 -1.80
CA ASP A 34 17.54 -10.33 -0.35
C ASP A 34 16.15 -9.80 0.05
N VAL A 35 15.29 -9.50 -0.92
CA VAL A 35 14.00 -8.84 -0.66
C VAL A 35 12.86 -9.84 -0.51
N HIS A 36 12.00 -9.60 0.47
CA HIS A 36 10.76 -10.35 0.63
C HIS A 36 9.70 -9.83 -0.34
N ILE A 37 9.18 -10.71 -1.19
CA ILE A 37 8.14 -10.35 -2.17
C ILE A 37 6.77 -10.71 -1.61
N GLN A 38 5.90 -9.70 -1.46
CA GLN A 38 4.52 -9.86 -1.04
C GLN A 38 3.58 -9.47 -2.17
N VAL A 39 2.70 -10.39 -2.58
CA VAL A 39 1.66 -10.13 -3.59
C VAL A 39 0.35 -9.82 -2.91
N LEU A 40 -0.28 -8.72 -3.30
CA LEU A 40 -1.56 -8.24 -2.75
C LEU A 40 -2.53 -7.95 -3.88
N GLY A 41 -3.82 -8.21 -3.66
CA GLY A 41 -4.87 -7.71 -4.54
C GLY A 41 -5.11 -6.21 -4.34
N ALA A 42 -5.60 -5.52 -5.36
CA ALA A 42 -5.89 -4.08 -5.33
C ALA A 42 -6.71 -3.62 -4.10
N THR A 43 -7.65 -4.46 -3.66
CA THR A 43 -8.57 -4.17 -2.55
C THR A 43 -8.15 -4.81 -1.22
N SER A 44 -6.98 -5.46 -1.16
CA SER A 44 -6.54 -6.20 0.01
C SER A 44 -5.86 -5.29 1.03
N PRO A 45 -6.37 -5.19 2.28
CA PRO A 45 -5.75 -4.39 3.33
C PRO A 45 -4.30 -4.84 3.60
N ALA A 46 -3.42 -3.86 3.77
CA ALA A 46 -2.02 -4.07 4.10
C ALA A 46 -1.58 -3.11 5.22
N THR A 47 -0.57 -3.52 5.98
CA THR A 47 -0.02 -2.70 7.07
C THR A 47 0.72 -1.47 6.52
N MET A 48 0.58 -0.31 7.17
CA MET A 48 1.25 0.93 6.77
C MET A 48 2.67 1.08 7.34
N ASP A 49 3.38 -0.03 7.49
CA ASP A 49 4.76 -0.07 7.98
C ASP A 49 5.77 0.23 6.87
N TYR A 50 6.76 1.07 7.19
CA TYR A 50 7.89 1.35 6.30
C TYR A 50 8.99 0.30 6.47
N ARG A 51 9.17 -0.57 5.46
CA ARG A 51 10.17 -1.65 5.49
C ARG A 51 10.91 -1.77 4.16
N LEU A 52 12.23 -1.59 4.19
CA LEU A 52 13.09 -1.74 3.02
C LEU A 52 13.29 -3.21 2.61
N ASP A 53 13.15 -4.13 3.56
CA ASP A 53 13.31 -5.58 3.33
C ASP A 53 12.17 -6.20 2.50
N ARG A 54 11.14 -5.43 2.14
CA ARG A 54 9.94 -5.96 1.48
C ARG A 54 9.52 -5.12 0.28
N VAL A 55 9.19 -5.80 -0.81
CA VAL A 55 8.56 -5.25 -2.00
C VAL A 55 7.14 -5.78 -2.10
N ARG A 56 6.19 -4.86 -2.24
CA ARG A 56 4.77 -5.20 -2.44
C ARG A 56 4.43 -5.07 -3.92
N ILE A 57 3.92 -6.15 -4.48
CA ILE A 57 3.33 -6.18 -5.82
C ILE A 57 1.83 -6.14 -5.64
N ILE A 58 1.20 -5.05 -6.08
CA ILE A 58 -0.26 -4.96 -6.14
C ILE A 58 -0.70 -5.42 -7.51
N LYS A 59 -1.59 -6.41 -7.53
CA LYS A 59 -2.20 -6.92 -8.75
C LYS A 59 -3.65 -6.50 -8.88
N ASP A 60 -4.05 -6.36 -10.13
CA ASP A 60 -5.44 -6.22 -10.54
C ASP A 60 -6.16 -7.59 -10.51
N GLU A 61 -7.48 -7.59 -10.72
CA GLU A 61 -8.32 -8.78 -10.86
C GLU A 61 -7.84 -9.70 -12.00
N ASN A 62 -7.24 -9.12 -13.05
CA ASN A 62 -6.67 -9.84 -14.20
C ASN A 62 -5.26 -10.41 -13.95
N ASN A 63 -4.79 -10.45 -12.70
CA ASN A 63 -3.41 -10.82 -12.33
C ASN A 63 -2.32 -9.98 -13.02
N LYS A 64 -2.64 -8.74 -13.41
CA LYS A 64 -1.65 -7.79 -13.93
C LYS A 64 -1.12 -6.90 -12.82
N VAL A 65 0.16 -6.57 -12.89
CA VAL A 65 0.80 -5.70 -11.91
C VAL A 65 0.33 -4.26 -12.10
N MET A 66 -0.28 -3.68 -11.06
CA MET A 66 -0.63 -2.26 -11.04
C MET A 66 0.53 -1.42 -10.52
N MET A 67 1.21 -1.90 -9.49
CA MET A 67 2.38 -1.24 -8.90
C MET A 67 3.30 -2.24 -8.21
N ALA A 68 4.59 -1.93 -8.20
CA ALA A 68 5.62 -2.66 -7.48
C ALA A 68 6.56 -1.67 -6.81
N ASN A 69 6.44 -1.54 -5.48
CA ASN A 69 7.20 -0.56 -4.69
C ASN A 69 7.81 -1.23 -3.45
N ARG A 70 9.01 -0.78 -3.10
CA ARG A 70 9.68 -1.09 -1.83
C ARG A 70 9.24 -0.11 -0.75
N GLY A 71 8.99 -0.60 0.46
CA GLY A 71 8.78 0.22 1.66
C GLY A 71 7.56 1.15 1.69
N PHE A 72 6.81 1.31 0.60
CA PHE A 72 5.75 2.30 0.55
C PHE A 72 4.52 1.88 1.39
N PRO A 73 3.98 2.76 2.25
CA PRO A 73 2.73 2.52 2.96
C PRO A 73 1.58 2.61 1.96
N VAL A 74 1.30 1.51 1.27
CA VAL A 74 0.12 1.40 0.43
C VAL A 74 -1.08 1.07 1.32
N CYS A 75 -1.95 2.06 1.54
CA CYS A 75 -3.31 1.80 1.99
C CYS A 75 -4.11 1.42 0.75
N SER A 76 -4.59 0.18 0.69
CA SER A 76 -5.45 -0.34 -0.38
C SER A 76 -6.84 0.30 -0.29
N ILE A 77 -6.93 1.56 -0.70
CA ILE A 77 -8.20 2.27 -0.84
C ILE A 77 -8.36 2.61 -2.32
N PRO A 78 -9.49 2.25 -2.96
CA PRO A 78 -9.81 2.81 -4.26
C PRO A 78 -9.94 4.34 -4.11
N LEU A 79 -9.13 5.09 -4.87
CA LEU A 79 -9.13 6.55 -4.94
C LEU A 79 -10.44 7.13 -5.54
N SER A 80 -11.55 6.37 -5.56
CA SER A 80 -12.88 6.87 -5.93
C SER A 80 -13.67 7.46 -4.75
N ASN A 81 -13.21 7.30 -3.50
CA ASN A 81 -13.83 7.89 -2.31
C ASN A 81 -12.88 8.85 -1.56
N PHE A 82 -12.19 9.72 -2.31
CA PHE A 82 -11.35 10.78 -1.74
C PHE A 82 -12.23 11.92 -1.22
N ASN A 83 -12.98 11.68 -0.13
CA ASN A 83 -13.39 12.79 0.73
C ASN A 83 -12.29 12.95 1.78
N LEU A 84 -11.47 13.99 1.59
CA LEU A 84 -10.47 14.44 2.57
C LEU A 84 -11.12 14.51 3.95
N LEU A 85 -10.81 13.58 4.85
CA LEU A 85 -10.84 13.90 6.27
C LEU A 85 -9.42 14.22 6.68
N VAL A 86 -9.14 15.51 6.53
CA VAL A 86 -7.97 16.18 7.06
C VAL A 86 -7.83 15.79 8.52
N CYS A 87 -6.68 15.23 8.85
CA CYS A 87 -6.18 15.12 10.21
C CYS A 87 -6.05 16.54 10.79
N SER A 88 -7.12 17.04 11.43
CA SER A 88 -7.08 18.27 12.22
C SER A 88 -7.83 18.07 13.52
N THR A 89 -7.02 17.96 14.59
CA THR A 89 -7.27 18.41 15.96
C THR A 89 -8.46 17.84 16.75
N VAL A 90 -8.11 17.01 17.74
CA VAL A 90 -8.59 17.01 19.14
C VAL A 90 -9.96 17.66 19.37
N THR A 91 -11.00 16.88 19.65
CA THR A 91 -11.98 17.27 20.66
C THR A 91 -12.61 16.04 21.32
N THR A 92 -12.25 15.86 22.59
CA THR A 92 -12.91 14.98 23.55
C THR A 92 -14.32 15.52 23.86
N VAL A 93 -15.16 14.63 24.41
CA VAL A 93 -16.38 14.88 25.21
C VAL A 93 -17.71 14.50 24.52
N SER A 94 -18.19 13.32 24.93
CA SER A 94 -19.56 12.99 25.37
C SER A 94 -20.72 13.93 25.03
N ILE A 95 -21.75 13.36 24.42
CA ILE A 95 -23.21 13.53 24.68
C ILE A 95 -23.86 12.32 23.96
N CYS A 96 -24.24 11.22 24.62
CA CYS A 96 -25.42 11.01 25.48
C CYS A 96 -26.75 11.34 24.78
N LEU A 97 -27.48 10.29 24.38
CA LEU A 97 -28.95 10.22 24.15
C LEU A 97 -29.52 11.22 23.12
N ILE A 98 -30.22 10.77 22.08
CA ILE A 98 -31.68 10.67 22.09
C ILE A 98 -32.12 9.71 20.97
N LEU A 99 -32.94 8.72 21.36
CA LEU A 99 -33.69 7.83 20.50
C LEU A 99 -34.77 8.63 19.72
N PRO A 100 -35.09 8.30 18.45
CA PRO A 100 -36.26 8.85 17.80
C PRO A 100 -37.53 8.14 18.29
N SER A 101 -38.38 8.84 19.03
CA SER A 101 -39.75 8.40 19.29
C SER A 101 -40.57 8.53 18.00
N LYS A 102 -40.91 7.38 17.43
CA LYS A 102 -41.96 7.21 16.42
C LYS A 102 -43.30 7.35 17.13
N THR A 103 -44.13 8.34 16.77
CA THR A 103 -45.51 8.27 16.23
C THR A 103 -46.11 9.67 16.25
#